data_AF-R1CYI7-F1
#
_entry.id   AF-R1CYI7-F1
#
_cell.length_a   1.000
_cell.length_b   1.000
_cell.length_c   1.000
_cell.angle_alpha   90.00
_cell.angle_beta   90.00
_cell.angle_gamma   90.00
#
_symmetry.space_group_name_H-M   'P 1'
#
loop_
_entity.id
_entity.type
_entity.pdbx_description
1 polymer ?
#
loop_
_entity_poly.entity_id
_entity_poly.type
_entity_poly.pdbx_seq_one_letter_code
_entity_poly.pdbx_strand_id
1 'polypeptide(L)'
;MASGDGCCVVSNDQMRDHSFGMLRPRSFSRWRDRHVVRFCFREWQQEPTLEFPRIFSSIMQFEPASSTWHIPSHESSRWLWAQHGAA
;
A
#
# COMPACT_ATOMS: atom_id res chain seq x y z
N MET A 1 13.61 10.08 4.08
CA MET A 1 12.79 8.86 4.26
C MET A 1 13.49 7.71 3.55
N ALA A 2 13.38 6.47 4.03
CA ALA A 2 13.76 5.30 3.24
C ALA A 2 12.99 5.34 1.91
N SER A 3 13.70 5.48 0.79
CA SER A 3 13.08 5.83 -0.50
C SER A 3 13.69 5.09 -1.70
N GLY A 4 14.63 4.17 -1.48
CA GLY A 4 15.14 3.29 -2.53
C GLY A 4 14.15 2.19 -2.86
N ASP A 5 14.25 1.64 -4.07
CA ASP A 5 13.48 0.46 -4.46
C ASP A 5 13.80 -0.72 -3.54
N GLY A 6 12.76 -1.42 -3.08
CA GLY A 6 12.86 -2.52 -2.13
C GLY A 6 13.16 -2.13 -0.67
N CYS A 7 13.28 -0.83 -0.35
CA CYS A 7 13.53 -0.40 1.02
C CYS A 7 12.25 -0.48 1.89
N CYS A 8 12.38 -0.95 3.13
CA CYS A 8 11.29 -1.03 4.11
C CYS A 8 11.59 -0.20 5.36
N VAL A 9 10.54 0.34 5.98
CA VAL A 9 10.55 1.01 7.28
C VAL A 9 9.71 0.19 8.24
N VAL A 10 10.31 -0.37 9.29
CA VAL A 10 9.56 -1.08 10.33
C VAL A 10 9.08 -0.08 11.38
N SER A 11 7.77 0.17 11.44
CA SER A 11 7.20 1.13 12.39
C SER A 11 5.69 0.94 12.56
N ASN A 12 5.20 1.14 13.78
CA ASN A 12 3.78 1.22 14.09
C ASN A 12 3.24 2.64 14.12
N ASP A 13 4.11 3.65 13.98
CA ASP A 13 3.72 5.06 13.94
C ASP A 13 2.73 5.31 12.79
N GLN A 14 1.69 6.10 13.05
CA GLN A 14 0.66 6.41 12.05
C GLN A 14 1.04 7.58 11.13
N MET A 15 2.09 8.32 11.51
CA MET A 15 2.71 9.45 10.82
C MET A 15 1.69 10.56 10.53
N ARG A 16 0.93 10.93 11.58
CA ARG A 16 -0.21 11.87 11.50
C ARG A 16 0.09 13.26 12.11
N ASP A 17 1.34 13.55 12.44
CA ASP A 17 1.70 14.85 12.98
C ASP A 17 1.63 15.98 11.93
N HIS A 18 1.72 17.23 12.40
CA HIS A 18 1.69 18.43 11.56
C HIS A 18 2.87 18.48 10.57
N SER A 19 4.01 17.85 10.91
CA SER A 19 5.18 17.84 10.06
C SER A 19 4.98 16.95 8.84
N PHE A 20 4.34 15.79 9.00
CA PHE A 20 3.92 14.94 7.88
C PHE A 20 2.78 15.56 7.07
N GLY A 21 1.95 16.39 7.69
CA GLY A 21 0.91 17.16 7.01
C GLY A 21 1.43 18.12 5.93
N MET A 22 2.70 18.53 6.01
CA MET A 22 3.34 19.37 4.98
C MET A 22 3.69 18.60 3.69
N LEU A 23 3.71 17.27 3.73
CA LEU A 23 3.99 16.43 2.57
C LEU A 23 2.76 16.33 1.66
N ARG A 24 2.96 16.13 0.36
CA ARG A 24 1.84 15.90 -0.57
C ARG A 24 1.05 14.64 -0.14
N PRO A 25 -0.24 14.75 0.24
CA PRO A 25 -0.96 13.65 0.88
C PRO A 25 -0.99 12.36 0.05
N ARG A 26 -1.18 12.49 -1.27
CA ARG A 26 -1.23 11.35 -2.19
C ARG A 26 0.12 10.63 -2.31
N SER A 27 1.22 11.38 -2.40
CA SER A 27 2.57 10.79 -2.53
C SER A 27 3.00 10.13 -1.23
N PHE A 28 2.73 10.79 -0.10
CA PHE A 28 3.07 10.26 1.21
C PHE A 28 2.25 9.01 1.58
N SER A 29 0.94 9.00 1.30
CA SER A 29 0.12 7.78 1.51
C SER A 29 0.64 6.62 0.67
N ARG A 30 0.93 6.84 -0.61
CA ARG A 30 1.49 5.80 -1.50
C ARG A 30 2.87 5.32 -1.06
N TRP A 31 3.69 6.21 -0.50
CA TRP A 31 4.97 5.83 0.10
C TRP A 31 4.73 4.94 1.32
N ARG A 32 3.87 5.37 2.25
CA ARG A 32 3.56 4.61 3.46
C ARG A 32 3.04 3.20 3.13
N ASP A 33 2.12 3.10 2.16
CA ASP A 33 1.50 1.84 1.76
C ASP A 33 2.47 0.87 1.06
N ARG A 34 3.60 1.37 0.52
CA ARG A 34 4.63 0.55 -0.16
C ARG A 34 5.83 0.22 0.70
N HIS A 35 6.15 1.04 1.71
CA HIS A 35 7.41 0.95 2.44
C HIS A 35 7.26 0.60 3.92
N VAL A 36 6.10 0.85 4.55
CA VAL A 36 5.96 0.63 6.00
C VAL A 36 5.55 -0.80 6.32
N VAL A 37 6.39 -1.49 7.09
CA VAL A 37 6.11 -2.80 7.69
C VAL A 37 5.61 -2.55 9.12
N ARG A 38 4.41 -3.04 9.43
CA ARG A 38 3.86 -2.99 10.80
C ARG A 38 4.27 -4.23 11.57
N PHE A 39 4.24 -4.16 12.89
CA PHE A 39 4.58 -5.30 13.73
C PHE A 39 3.66 -5.40 14.94
N CYS A 40 3.44 -6.62 15.42
CA CYS A 40 2.65 -6.88 16.62
C CYS A 40 3.36 -7.91 17.50
N PHE A 41 3.42 -7.63 18.81
CA PHE A 41 3.85 -8.58 19.82
C PHE A 41 2.59 -9.17 20.46
N ARG A 42 2.38 -10.48 20.33
CA ARG A 42 1.23 -11.16 20.94
C ARG A 42 1.50 -11.51 22.39
N GLU A 43 2.72 -11.90 22.69
CA GLU A 43 3.18 -12.28 24.03
C GLU A 43 4.55 -11.66 24.34
N TRP A 44 4.87 -11.54 25.64
CA TRP A 44 6.18 -11.06 26.09
C TRP A 44 7.28 -12.03 25.66
N GLN A 45 8.39 -11.50 25.13
CA GLN A 45 9.55 -12.26 24.64
C GLN A 45 9.31 -13.15 23.41
N GLN A 46 8.15 -13.03 22.75
CA GLN A 46 7.92 -13.67 21.45
C GLN A 46 8.48 -12.83 20.30
N GLU A 47 8.89 -13.49 19.21
CA GLU A 47 9.18 -12.82 17.95
C GLU A 47 7.93 -12.08 17.42
N PRO A 48 8.06 -10.82 16.96
CA PRO A 48 6.92 -10.06 16.48
C PRO A 48 6.42 -10.60 15.14
N THR A 49 5.10 -10.62 14.96
CA THR A 49 4.51 -10.86 13.64
C THR A 49 4.64 -9.60 12.79
N LEU A 50 5.26 -9.71 11.62
CA LEU A 50 5.44 -8.60 10.67
C LEU A 50 4.33 -8.59 9.61
N GLU A 51 3.72 -7.43 9.42
CA GLU A 51 2.76 -7.17 8.35
C GLU A 51 3.45 -6.36 7.24
N PHE A 52 3.81 -7.06 6.17
CA PHE A 52 4.48 -6.45 5.02
C PHE A 52 3.49 -5.68 4.11
N PRO A 53 3.95 -4.62 3.42
CA PRO A 53 3.22 -3.96 2.35
C PRO A 53 2.64 -4.94 1.32
N ARG A 54 1.49 -4.60 0.73
CA ARG A 54 0.92 -5.40 -0.37
C ARG A 54 1.89 -5.41 -1.56
N ILE A 55 2.03 -6.57 -2.19
CA ILE A 55 2.86 -6.73 -3.41
C ILE A 55 2.28 -6.00 -4.63
N PHE A 56 1.05 -5.51 -4.53
CA PHE A 56 0.37 -4.71 -5.54
C PHE A 56 -0.10 -3.39 -4.94
N SER A 57 -0.22 -2.38 -5.78
CA SER A 57 -0.76 -1.07 -5.38
C SER A 57 -2.28 -1.07 -5.50
N SER A 58 -2.97 -0.62 -4.45
CA SER A 58 -4.43 -0.40 -4.47
C SER A 58 -4.79 0.91 -5.21
N ILE A 59 -4.44 0.98 -6.49
CA ILE A 59 -4.75 2.10 -7.39
C ILE A 59 -5.45 1.57 -8.65
N MET A 60 -6.09 2.46 -9.40
CA MET A 60 -6.57 2.12 -10.73
C MET A 60 -5.38 1.72 -11.62
N GLN A 61 -5.47 0.57 -12.27
CA GLN A 61 -4.42 -0.01 -13.13
C GLN A 61 -5.02 -0.51 -14.44
N PHE A 62 -4.28 -0.36 -15.54
CA PHE A 62 -4.64 -0.94 -16.82
C PHE A 62 -3.66 -2.08 -17.14
N GLU A 63 -4.20 -3.24 -17.48
CA GLU A 63 -3.45 -4.39 -17.95
C GLU A 63 -3.54 -4.47 -19.49
N PRO A 64 -2.46 -4.12 -20.21
CA PRO A 64 -2.50 -4.05 -21.67
C PRO A 64 -2.70 -5.41 -22.32
N ALA A 65 -2.13 -6.48 -21.72
CA ALA A 65 -2.18 -7.84 -22.26
C ALA A 65 -3.62 -8.37 -22.37
N SER A 66 -4.49 -7.99 -21.45
CA SER A 66 -5.89 -8.40 -21.43
C SER A 66 -6.86 -7.29 -21.85
N SER A 67 -6.37 -6.07 -22.10
CA SER A 67 -7.20 -4.86 -22.22
C SER A 67 -8.19 -4.68 -21.07
N THR A 68 -7.72 -4.95 -19.84
CA THR A 68 -8.55 -4.91 -18.63
C THR A 68 -8.14 -3.76 -17.71
N TRP A 69 -9.11 -2.98 -17.29
CA TRP A 69 -8.99 -2.03 -16.20
C TRP A 69 -9.29 -2.71 -14.87
N HIS A 70 -8.46 -2.47 -13.87
CA HIS A 70 -8.63 -2.85 -12.48
C HIS A 70 -8.86 -1.59 -11.66
N ILE A 71 -10.00 -1.49 -10.99
CA ILE A 71 -10.43 -0.32 -10.24
C ILE A 71 -10.72 -0.74 -8.81
N PRO A 72 -9.89 -0.32 -7.83
CA PRO A 72 -10.13 -0.63 -6.43
C PRO A 72 -11.37 0.11 -5.96
N SER A 73 -12.24 -0.58 -5.21
CA SER A 73 -13.31 0.09 -4.49
C SER A 73 -12.74 0.83 -3.27
N HIS A 74 -13.51 1.77 -2.71
CA HIS A 74 -13.14 2.43 -1.45
C HIS A 74 -13.00 1.43 -0.29
N GLU A 75 -13.75 0.32 -0.34
CA GLU A 75 -13.58 -0.83 0.54
C GLU A 75 -12.41 -1.69 0.02
N SER A 76 -11.34 -1.78 0.81
CA SER A 76 -10.02 -2.31 0.42
C SER A 76 -9.98 -3.80 0.01
N SER A 77 -11.10 -4.50 0.03
CA SER A 77 -11.25 -5.91 -0.34
C SER A 77 -12.02 -6.15 -1.64
N ARG A 78 -12.68 -5.15 -2.23
CA ARG A 78 -13.46 -5.30 -3.47
C ARG A 78 -12.84 -4.53 -4.62
N TRP A 79 -12.90 -5.13 -5.80
CA TRP A 79 -12.36 -4.59 -7.05
C TRP A 79 -13.41 -4.68 -8.15
N LEU A 80 -13.54 -3.62 -8.93
CA LEU A 80 -14.23 -3.64 -10.21
C LEU A 80 -13.19 -3.90 -11.29
N TRP A 81 -13.51 -4.75 -12.26
CA TRP A 81 -12.72 -4.90 -13.46
C TRP A 81 -13.59 -4.67 -14.69
N ALA A 82 -13.00 -4.11 -15.74
CA ALA A 82 -13.67 -3.84 -17.00
C ALA A 82 -12.74 -4.20 -18.16
N GLN A 83 -13.18 -5.11 -19.02
CA GLN A 83 -12.40 -5.57 -20.16
C GLN A 83 -13.06 -5.10 -21.46
N HIS A 84 -12.27 -4.57 -22.39
CA HIS A 84 -12.75 -4.29 -23.73
C HIS A 84 -12.87 -5.62 -24.50
N GLY A 85 -14.10 -6.05 -24.81
CA GLY A 85 -14.33 -7.21 -25.65
C GLY A 85 -13.81 -6.96 -27.06
N ALA A 86 -12.97 -7.85 -27.58
CA ALA A 86 -12.75 -7.93 -29.02
C ALA A 86 -14.08 -8.35 -29.66
N ALA A 87 -14.68 -7.45 -30.45
CA ALA A 87 -15.82 -7.78 -31.31
C ALA A 87 -15.34 -8.59 -32.52
#